data_AF-A0A439M0G3-F1
#
_entry.id   AF-A0A439M0G3-F1
#
_cell.length_a   1.000
_cell.length_b   1.000
_cell.length_c   1.000
_cell.angle_alpha   90.00
_cell.angle_beta   90.00
_cell.angle_gamma   90.00
#
_symmetry.space_group_name_H-M   'P 1'
#
loop_
_entity.id
_entity.type
_entity.pdbx_description
1 polymer ?
#
loop_
_entity_poly.entity_id
_entity_poly.type
_entity_poly.pdbx_seq_one_letter_code
_entity_poly.pdbx_strand_id
1 'polypeptide(L)'
;MGALGDRIRIHTGDITRLVVDAIVNAANSSSLGGGGVDGAIHRAAGPELVAECRTLNGCKTGDAKLTRGYRLPARFIIHTVGPVWQGGGEGEASLLASCYRRSLEIALGHDCRTVAFPAISTGIYRFPKEEATGIAVDTVSNFLRQNAVPDAVTFCCFDEQTAEIYRRAAAAVGRSGP
;
A
#
# COMPACT_ATOMS: atom_id res chain seq x y z
N MET A 1 11.35 4.64 21.01
CA MET A 1 10.62 4.86 19.74
C MET A 1 11.58 5.55 18.79
N GLY A 2 11.83 4.98 17.61
CA GLY A 2 12.69 5.61 16.60
C GLY A 2 12.04 6.86 16.02
N ALA A 3 12.83 7.72 15.39
CA ALA A 3 12.30 8.89 14.71
C ALA A 3 11.36 8.44 13.57
N LEU A 4 10.37 9.27 13.19
CA LEU A 4 9.45 8.94 12.10
C LEU A 4 10.19 8.54 10.82
N GLY A 5 11.33 9.19 10.53
CA GLY A 5 12.20 8.88 9.39
C GLY A 5 12.74 7.45 9.40
N ASP A 6 12.94 6.83 10.56
CA ASP A 6 13.45 5.46 10.67
C ASP A 6 12.36 4.42 10.40
N ARG A 7 11.08 4.84 10.51
CA ARG A 7 9.90 3.99 10.34
C ARG A 7 9.33 4.01 8.92
N ILE A 8 9.77 4.94 8.07
CA ILE A 8 9.39 4.98 6.65
C ILE A 8 10.60 4.59 5.80
N ARG A 9 10.45 3.52 5.02
CA ARG A 9 11.51 2.98 4.16
C ARG A 9 11.09 3.07 2.70
N ILE A 10 12.04 3.35 1.82
CA ILE A 10 11.83 3.33 0.38
C ILE A 10 12.62 2.14 -0.18
N HIS A 11 11.97 1.29 -0.97
CA HIS A 11 12.58 0.14 -1.62
C HIS A 11 12.21 0.14 -3.11
N THR A 12 13.20 -0.06 -3.98
CA THR A 12 12.97 -0.26 -5.42
C THR A 12 13.01 -1.76 -5.70
N GLY A 13 11.91 -2.34 -6.18
CA GLY A 13 11.86 -3.77 -6.49
C GLY A 13 10.47 -4.40 -6.57
N ASP A 14 10.47 -5.73 -6.50
CA ASP A 14 9.28 -6.57 -6.56
C ASP A 14 8.72 -6.82 -5.15
N ILE A 15 7.54 -6.24 -4.88
CA ILE A 15 6.87 -6.34 -3.58
C ILE A 15 6.59 -7.79 -3.15
N THR A 16 6.45 -8.71 -4.11
CA THR A 16 6.15 -10.13 -3.83
C THR A 16 7.30 -10.87 -3.16
N ARG A 17 8.50 -10.27 -3.16
CA ARG A 17 9.72 -10.86 -2.55
C ARG A 17 10.01 -10.34 -1.15
N LEU A 18 9.25 -9.36 -0.66
CA LEU A 18 9.51 -8.75 0.63
C LEU A 18 9.09 -9.67 1.78
N VAL A 19 10.01 -9.86 2.74
CA VAL A 19 9.76 -10.58 3.99
C VAL A 19 9.26 -9.57 5.02
N VAL A 20 7.94 -9.41 5.08
CA VAL A 20 7.21 -8.48 5.96
C VAL A 20 5.94 -9.15 6.48
N ASP A 21 5.27 -8.57 7.47
CA ASP A 21 4.02 -9.14 7.98
C ASP A 21 2.89 -9.02 6.96
N ALA A 22 2.76 -7.85 6.33
CA ALA A 22 1.75 -7.61 5.31
C ALA A 22 2.31 -6.87 4.10
N ILE A 23 1.94 -7.32 2.90
CA ILE A 23 2.04 -6.49 1.70
C ILE A 23 0.66 -5.98 1.32
N VAL A 24 0.60 -4.79 0.74
CA VAL A 24 -0.63 -4.22 0.21
C VAL A 24 -0.73 -4.52 -1.28
N ASN A 25 -1.89 -4.99 -1.72
CA ASN A 25 -2.21 -5.18 -3.12
C ASN A 25 -3.06 -3.99 -3.62
N ALA A 26 -2.59 -3.31 -4.67
CA ALA A 26 -3.39 -2.35 -5.43
C ALA A 26 -4.35 -3.10 -6.36
N ALA A 27 -5.45 -3.59 -5.78
CA ALA A 27 -6.42 -4.44 -6.44
C ALA A 27 -7.42 -3.61 -7.27
N ASN A 28 -8.16 -4.30 -8.14
CA ASN A 28 -9.37 -3.79 -8.75
C ASN A 28 -10.62 -4.23 -7.96
N SER A 29 -11.79 -3.66 -8.28
CA SER A 29 -13.04 -3.89 -7.53
C SER A 29 -13.47 -5.36 -7.46
N SER A 30 -13.08 -6.20 -8.44
CA SER A 30 -13.37 -7.64 -8.40
C SER A 30 -12.53 -8.38 -7.38
N SER A 31 -11.32 -7.89 -7.06
CA SER A 31 -10.32 -8.57 -6.21
C SER A 31 -9.91 -9.97 -6.69
N LEU A 32 -10.13 -10.29 -7.97
CA LEU A 32 -9.81 -11.60 -8.57
C LEU A 32 -8.50 -11.59 -9.38
N GLY A 33 -7.64 -10.60 -9.14
CA GLY A 33 -6.41 -10.39 -9.88
C GLY A 33 -6.59 -9.50 -11.13
N GLY A 34 -5.47 -9.27 -11.83
CA GLY A 34 -5.41 -8.38 -12.98
C GLY A 34 -4.00 -8.26 -13.57
N GLY A 35 -3.68 -7.10 -14.13
CA GLY A 35 -2.33 -6.74 -14.56
C GLY A 35 -1.49 -6.10 -13.45
N GLY A 36 -0.27 -5.66 -13.78
CA GLY A 36 0.58 -4.91 -12.85
C GLY A 36 0.93 -5.68 -11.57
N VAL A 37 0.95 -4.97 -10.44
CA VAL A 37 1.29 -5.53 -9.12
C VAL A 37 0.27 -6.56 -8.64
N ASP A 38 -1.02 -6.37 -8.94
CA ASP A 38 -2.10 -7.29 -8.59
C ASP A 38 -1.88 -8.67 -9.24
N GLY A 39 -1.62 -8.67 -10.55
CA GLY A 39 -1.26 -9.90 -11.26
C GLY A 39 0.00 -10.56 -10.74
N ALA A 40 1.02 -9.77 -10.36
CA ALA A 40 2.26 -10.31 -9.79
C ALA A 40 2.01 -11.00 -8.43
N ILE A 41 1.25 -10.35 -7.55
CA ILE A 41 0.86 -10.89 -6.24
C ILE A 41 0.06 -12.19 -6.40
N HIS A 42 -0.95 -12.21 -7.27
CA HIS A 42 -1.75 -13.43 -7.50
C HIS A 42 -0.92 -14.60 -8.05
N ARG A 43 -0.01 -14.35 -8.99
CA ARG A 43 0.88 -15.40 -9.51
C ARG A 43 1.83 -15.93 -8.43
N ALA A 44 2.37 -15.05 -7.60
CA ALA A 44 3.33 -15.42 -6.58
C ALA A 44 2.67 -16.11 -5.36
N ALA A 45 1.49 -15.67 -4.94
CA ALA A 45 0.75 -16.26 -3.82
C ALA A 45 0.16 -17.64 -4.13
N GLY A 46 -0.19 -17.89 -5.41
CA GLY A 46 -0.77 -19.16 -5.86
C GLY A 46 -2.30 -19.13 -5.98
N PRO A 47 -2.90 -20.19 -6.57
CA PRO A 47 -4.34 -20.28 -6.82
C PRO A 47 -5.21 -20.23 -5.56
N GLU A 48 -4.63 -20.55 -4.40
CA GLU A 48 -5.30 -20.50 -3.09
C GLU A 48 -5.78 -19.08 -2.76
N LEU A 49 -5.02 -18.05 -3.16
CA LEU A 49 -5.42 -16.65 -2.99
C LEU A 49 -6.71 -16.32 -3.74
N VAL A 50 -6.86 -16.81 -4.97
CA VAL A 50 -8.08 -16.56 -5.76
C VAL A 50 -9.30 -17.19 -5.09
N ALA A 51 -9.12 -18.35 -4.45
CA ALA A 51 -10.19 -19.03 -3.72
C ALA A 51 -10.67 -18.22 -2.51
N GLU A 52 -9.75 -17.65 -1.71
CA GLU A 52 -10.10 -16.79 -0.58
C GLU A 52 -10.66 -15.43 -1.04
N CYS A 53 -10.11 -14.81 -2.09
CA CYS A 53 -10.65 -13.56 -2.63
C CYS A 53 -12.14 -13.69 -3.04
N ARG A 54 -12.57 -14.86 -3.54
CA ARG A 54 -13.98 -15.11 -3.87
C ARG A 54 -14.90 -15.06 -2.65
N THR A 55 -14.41 -15.34 -1.45
CA THR A 55 -15.21 -15.26 -0.21
C THR A 55 -15.32 -13.84 0.33
N LEU A 56 -14.54 -12.89 -0.19
CA LEU A 56 -14.53 -11.51 0.27
C LEU A 56 -15.68 -10.65 -0.27
N ASN A 57 -16.39 -11.08 -1.33
CA ASN A 57 -17.45 -10.31 -2.00
C ASN A 57 -16.97 -8.94 -2.51
N GLY A 58 -15.81 -8.89 -3.16
CA GLY A 58 -15.22 -7.67 -3.77
C GLY A 58 -14.73 -6.64 -2.74
N CYS A 59 -14.31 -5.46 -3.18
CA CYS A 59 -13.90 -4.38 -2.29
C CYS A 59 -14.28 -3.01 -2.88
N LYS A 60 -14.74 -2.09 -2.02
CA LYS A 60 -15.11 -0.73 -2.46
C LYS A 60 -13.86 0.12 -2.64
N THR A 61 -13.92 1.09 -3.54
CA THR A 61 -12.86 2.11 -3.69
C THR A 61 -12.63 2.83 -2.36
N GLY A 62 -11.37 2.98 -1.96
CA GLY A 62 -10.99 3.60 -0.70
C GLY A 62 -11.08 2.67 0.53
N ASP A 63 -11.48 1.42 0.35
CA ASP A 63 -11.54 0.41 1.43
C ASP A 63 -10.55 -0.74 1.18
N ALA A 64 -10.35 -1.56 2.21
CA ALA A 64 -9.38 -2.66 2.18
C ALA A 64 -9.90 -3.95 2.85
N LYS A 65 -9.35 -5.10 2.45
CA LYS A 65 -9.67 -6.44 2.98
C LYS A 65 -8.42 -7.30 3.13
N LEU A 66 -8.43 -8.21 4.09
CA LEU A 66 -7.29 -9.10 4.40
C LEU A 66 -7.48 -10.49 3.78
N THR A 67 -6.37 -11.09 3.33
CA THR A 67 -6.22 -12.51 3.03
C THR A 67 -4.89 -13.03 3.59
N ARG A 68 -4.68 -14.35 3.55
CA ARG A 68 -3.38 -14.95 3.85
C ARG A 68 -2.39 -14.69 2.69
N GLY A 69 -1.10 -14.65 2.99
CA GLY A 69 -0.05 -14.48 1.97
C GLY A 69 0.28 -15.75 1.17
N TYR A 70 -0.18 -16.92 1.63
CA TYR A 70 0.04 -18.22 0.97
C TYR A 70 1.51 -18.52 0.69
N ARG A 71 1.90 -18.57 -0.59
CA ARG A 71 3.27 -18.87 -1.02
C ARG A 71 4.20 -17.66 -0.94
N LEU A 72 3.67 -16.48 -0.65
CA LEU A 72 4.49 -15.29 -0.45
C LEU A 72 5.30 -15.40 0.84
N PRO A 73 6.46 -14.74 0.93
CA PRO A 73 7.18 -14.56 2.19
C PRO A 73 6.37 -13.74 3.21
N ALA A 74 5.44 -12.90 2.73
CA ALA A 74 4.57 -12.11 3.58
C ALA A 74 3.49 -12.97 4.24
N ARG A 75 3.16 -12.70 5.51
CA ARG A 75 2.14 -13.47 6.25
C ARG A 75 0.73 -13.17 5.72
N PHE A 76 0.48 -11.93 5.34
CA PHE A 76 -0.81 -11.44 4.88
C PHE A 76 -0.70 -10.60 3.60
N ILE A 77 -1.82 -10.54 2.87
CA ILE A 77 -2.03 -9.55 1.82
C ILE A 77 -3.23 -8.69 2.22
N ILE A 78 -3.07 -7.37 2.13
CA ILE A 78 -4.15 -6.41 2.33
C ILE A 78 -4.54 -5.86 0.96
N HIS A 79 -5.71 -6.23 0.48
CA HIS A 79 -6.25 -5.81 -0.82
C HIS A 79 -6.99 -4.50 -0.66
N THR A 80 -6.55 -3.44 -1.35
CA THR A 80 -7.24 -2.15 -1.35
C THR A 80 -7.55 -1.73 -2.77
N VAL A 81 -8.69 -1.05 -2.98
CA VAL A 81 -9.09 -0.58 -4.32
C VAL A 81 -8.86 0.93 -4.41
N GLY A 82 -7.85 1.31 -5.16
CA GLY A 82 -7.51 2.72 -5.41
C GLY A 82 -8.52 3.41 -6.33
N PRO A 83 -8.65 4.75 -6.27
CA PRO A 83 -9.47 5.50 -7.21
C PRO A 83 -8.82 5.53 -8.59
N VAL A 84 -9.65 5.58 -9.63
CA VAL A 84 -9.24 5.91 -11.00
C VAL A 84 -9.18 7.43 -11.11
N TRP A 85 -8.07 7.97 -11.62
CA TRP A 85 -7.92 9.42 -11.81
C TRP A 85 -8.87 9.95 -12.89
N GLN A 86 -9.70 10.94 -12.52
CA GLN A 86 -10.64 11.62 -13.43
C GLN A 86 -10.38 13.12 -13.53
N GLY A 87 -9.21 13.59 -13.06
CA GLY A 87 -8.84 15.01 -13.05
C GLY A 87 -8.84 15.67 -11.67
N GLY A 88 -9.09 14.91 -10.59
CA GLY A 88 -8.91 15.37 -9.21
C GLY A 88 -10.13 16.06 -8.58
N GLY A 89 -11.23 16.17 -9.32
CA GLY A 89 -12.48 16.80 -8.86
C GLY A 89 -13.48 15.86 -8.20
N GLU A 90 -13.24 14.55 -8.23
CA GLU A 90 -14.21 13.51 -7.84
C GLU A 90 -13.89 12.90 -6.46
N GLY A 91 -13.06 13.58 -5.67
CA GLY A 91 -12.65 13.12 -4.34
C GLY A 91 -11.58 12.02 -4.37
N GLU A 92 -10.87 11.85 -5.48
CA GLU A 92 -9.85 10.81 -5.65
C GLU A 92 -8.75 10.92 -4.60
N ALA A 93 -8.34 12.13 -4.23
CA ALA A 93 -7.33 12.33 -3.20
C ALA A 93 -7.75 11.73 -1.85
N SER A 94 -8.99 11.96 -1.43
CA SER A 94 -9.56 11.42 -0.20
C SER A 94 -9.71 9.90 -0.24
N LEU A 95 -10.11 9.34 -1.39
CA LEU A 95 -10.22 7.90 -1.59
C LEU A 95 -8.84 7.22 -1.57
N LEU A 96 -7.82 7.84 -2.17
CA LEU A 96 -6.45 7.35 -2.14
C LEU A 96 -5.90 7.37 -0.71
N ALA A 97 -6.09 8.46 0.03
CA ALA A 97 -5.73 8.53 1.45
C ALA A 97 -6.43 7.43 2.27
N SER A 98 -7.72 7.18 1.97
CA SER A 98 -8.48 6.11 2.63
C SER A 98 -7.87 4.73 2.37
N CYS A 99 -7.37 4.44 1.17
CA CYS A 99 -6.70 3.16 0.87
C CYS A 99 -5.52 2.88 1.82
N TYR A 100 -4.62 3.86 1.99
CA TYR A 100 -3.49 3.74 2.89
C TYR A 100 -3.93 3.60 4.34
N ARG A 101 -4.86 4.46 4.79
CA ARG A 101 -5.35 4.46 6.16
C ARG A 101 -6.08 3.16 6.52
N ARG A 102 -7.04 2.71 5.71
CA ARG A 102 -7.77 1.45 5.94
C ARG A 102 -6.85 0.24 5.94
N SER A 103 -5.84 0.24 5.08
CA SER A 103 -4.84 -0.83 5.07
C SER A 103 -4.01 -0.86 6.35
N LEU A 104 -3.58 0.30 6.86
CA LEU A 104 -2.85 0.38 8.13
C LEU A 104 -3.72 0.01 9.34
N GLU A 105 -5.00 0.40 9.35
CA GLU A 105 -5.96 0.02 10.40
C GLU A 105 -6.15 -1.49 10.45
N ILE A 106 -6.25 -2.16 9.30
CA ILE A 106 -6.31 -3.64 9.22
C ILE A 106 -5.00 -4.25 9.70
N ALA A 107 -3.85 -3.75 9.23
CA ALA A 107 -2.54 -4.24 9.66
C ALA A 107 -2.37 -4.16 11.18
N LEU A 108 -2.77 -3.03 11.78
CA LEU A 108 -2.76 -2.82 13.22
C LEU A 108 -3.67 -3.83 13.95
N GLY A 109 -4.89 -4.05 13.45
CA GLY A 109 -5.83 -5.01 14.03
C GLY A 109 -5.41 -6.48 13.93
N HIS A 110 -4.37 -6.79 13.14
CA HIS A 110 -3.80 -8.13 12.98
C HIS A 110 -2.33 -8.22 13.44
N ASP A 111 -1.90 -7.29 14.30
CA ASP A 111 -0.55 -7.27 14.90
C ASP A 111 0.58 -7.32 13.87
N CYS A 112 0.38 -6.72 12.69
CA CYS A 112 1.40 -6.59 11.67
C CYS A 112 2.39 -5.49 12.07
N ARG A 113 3.65 -5.86 12.28
CA ARG A 113 4.72 -4.94 12.67
C ARG A 113 5.43 -4.34 11.47
N THR A 114 5.37 -4.99 10.32
CA THR A 114 5.97 -4.49 9.06
C THR A 114 4.98 -4.56 7.92
N VAL A 115 4.80 -3.43 7.22
CA VAL A 115 3.85 -3.31 6.11
C VAL A 115 4.56 -2.75 4.88
N ALA A 116 4.32 -3.32 3.70
CA ALA A 116 4.81 -2.77 2.44
C ALA A 116 3.68 -2.33 1.52
N PHE A 117 3.78 -1.13 0.95
CA PHE A 117 2.83 -0.57 -0.01
C PHE A 117 3.46 -0.44 -1.40
N PRO A 118 2.75 -0.79 -2.48
CA PRO A 118 3.09 -0.33 -3.82
C PRO A 118 2.64 1.12 -4.00
N ALA A 119 3.01 1.74 -5.13
CA ALA A 119 2.44 3.04 -5.52
C ALA A 119 0.99 2.86 -6.01
N ILE A 120 0.03 2.97 -5.09
CA ILE A 120 -1.40 2.74 -5.36
C ILE A 120 -1.91 3.78 -6.39
N SER A 121 -2.71 3.31 -7.34
CA SER A 121 -3.35 4.10 -8.42
C SER A 121 -2.43 4.76 -9.46
N THR A 122 -1.10 4.71 -9.34
CA THR A 122 -0.20 5.41 -10.29
C THR A 122 0.11 4.63 -11.57
N GLY A 123 -0.40 3.40 -11.69
CA GLY A 123 -0.27 2.55 -12.88
C GLY A 123 -1.44 2.74 -13.84
N ILE A 124 -2.23 1.67 -14.04
CA ILE A 124 -3.39 1.67 -14.94
C ILE A 124 -4.43 2.74 -14.57
N TYR A 125 -4.53 3.10 -13.29
CA TYR A 125 -5.46 4.12 -12.79
C TYR A 125 -4.96 5.57 -12.93
N ARG A 126 -3.73 5.76 -13.44
CA ARG A 126 -3.17 7.03 -13.93
C ARG A 126 -3.18 8.20 -12.95
N PHE A 127 -3.23 7.95 -11.65
CA PHE A 127 -3.05 9.01 -10.65
C PHE A 127 -1.65 9.63 -10.83
N PRO A 128 -1.53 10.97 -10.92
CA PRO A 128 -0.24 11.64 -11.02
C PRO A 128 0.72 11.20 -9.90
N LYS A 129 1.93 10.78 -10.26
CA LYS A 129 2.87 10.14 -9.31
C LYS A 129 3.22 11.07 -8.15
N GLU A 130 3.47 12.34 -8.43
CA GLU A 130 3.84 13.37 -7.46
C GLU A 130 2.71 13.61 -6.44
N GLU A 131 1.48 13.81 -6.92
CA GLU A 131 0.30 14.02 -6.07
C GLU A 131 -0.03 12.78 -5.24
N ALA A 132 -0.05 11.60 -5.86
CA ALA A 132 -0.29 10.33 -5.18
C ALA A 132 0.75 10.06 -4.09
N THR A 133 2.03 10.37 -4.37
CA THR A 133 3.12 10.17 -3.41
C THR A 133 3.00 11.10 -2.21
N GLY A 134 2.64 12.38 -2.42
CA GLY A 134 2.36 13.31 -1.32
C GLY A 134 1.27 12.76 -0.40
N ILE A 135 0.13 12.35 -0.98
CA ILE A 135 -0.99 11.75 -0.23
C ILE A 135 -0.54 10.50 0.54
N ALA A 136 0.21 9.60 -0.11
CA ALA A 136 0.68 8.36 0.49
C ALA A 136 1.59 8.62 1.69
N VAL A 137 2.61 9.46 1.52
CA VAL A 137 3.60 9.77 2.56
C VAL A 137 2.96 10.52 3.72
N ASP A 138 2.10 11.51 3.45
CA ASP A 138 1.42 12.26 4.50
C ASP A 138 0.48 11.38 5.31
N THR A 139 -0.32 10.54 4.64
CA THR A 139 -1.26 9.63 5.30
C THR A 139 -0.53 8.62 6.19
N VAL A 140 0.51 7.97 5.67
CA VAL A 140 1.32 7.01 6.43
C VAL A 140 2.04 7.70 7.59
N SER A 141 2.62 8.87 7.36
CA SER A 141 3.31 9.63 8.40
C SER A 141 2.39 10.01 9.56
N ASN A 142 1.20 10.53 9.25
CA ASN A 142 0.20 10.88 10.24
C ASN A 142 -0.25 9.66 11.05
N PHE A 143 -0.48 8.52 10.38
CA PHE A 143 -0.84 7.29 11.07
C PHE A 143 0.27 6.82 12.02
N LEU A 144 1.54 6.81 11.58
CA LEU A 144 2.69 6.37 12.39
C LEU A 144 3.00 7.30 13.57
N ARG A 145 2.69 8.59 13.47
CA ARG A 145 2.80 9.52 14.62
C ARG A 145 1.78 9.19 15.72
N GLN A 146 0.61 8.67 15.35
CA GLN A 146 -0.48 8.35 16.26
C GLN A 146 -0.43 6.91 16.79
N ASN A 147 0.32 6.02 16.12
CA ASN A 147 0.35 4.60 16.42
C ASN A 147 1.77 4.06 16.54
N ALA A 148 2.06 3.30 17.61
CA ALA A 148 3.35 2.65 17.80
C ALA A 148 3.61 1.51 16.80
N VAL A 149 2.55 0.92 16.24
CA VAL A 149 2.58 -0.18 15.26
C VAL A 149 1.88 0.31 13.97
N PRO A 150 2.34 -0.09 12.76
CA PRO A 150 3.50 -0.96 12.48
C PRO A 150 4.83 -0.30 12.83
N ASP A 151 5.84 -1.07 13.21
CA ASP A 151 7.19 -0.56 13.49
C ASP A 151 7.78 0.12 12.25
N ALA A 152 7.54 -0.44 11.05
CA ALA A 152 8.01 0.13 9.80
C ALA A 152 7.00 -0.05 8.66
N VAL A 153 6.91 0.99 7.83
CA VAL A 153 6.21 0.99 6.55
C VAL A 153 7.22 1.14 5.42
N THR A 154 7.16 0.26 4.43
CA THR A 154 8.01 0.30 3.24
C THR A 154 7.19 0.69 2.02
N PHE A 155 7.55 1.77 1.34
CA PHE A 155 7.04 2.04 0.00
C PHE A 155 7.92 1.28 -1.02
N CYS A 156 7.34 0.25 -1.62
CA CYS A 156 7.95 -0.59 -2.64
C CYS A 156 7.63 -0.03 -4.02
N CYS A 157 8.54 0.77 -4.56
CA CYS A 157 8.45 1.35 -5.89
C CYS A 157 8.95 0.33 -6.93
N PHE A 158 8.24 0.19 -8.05
CA PHE A 158 8.65 -0.73 -9.11
C PHE A 158 9.90 -0.26 -9.87
N ASP A 159 10.05 1.06 -10.01
CA ASP A 159 11.15 1.70 -10.73
C ASP A 159 11.82 2.79 -9.87
N GLU A 160 13.06 3.11 -10.26
CA GLU A 160 13.92 4.04 -9.53
C GLU A 160 13.42 5.50 -9.62
N GLN A 161 12.77 5.87 -10.74
CA GLN A 161 12.17 7.19 -10.90
C GLN A 161 11.08 7.44 -9.85
N THR A 162 10.23 6.45 -9.61
CA THR A 162 9.17 6.52 -8.60
C THR A 162 9.79 6.52 -7.20
N ALA A 163 10.81 5.70 -6.97
CA ALA A 163 11.53 5.68 -5.69
C ALA A 163 12.11 7.06 -5.33
N GLU A 164 12.65 7.81 -6.30
CA GLU A 164 13.18 9.15 -6.07
C GLU A 164 12.09 10.18 -5.71
N ILE A 165 10.88 10.06 -6.27
CA ILE A 165 9.73 10.89 -5.85
C ILE A 165 9.38 10.59 -4.38
N TYR A 166 9.34 9.32 -4.00
CA TYR A 166 9.07 8.89 -2.62
C TYR A 166 10.16 9.32 -1.64
N ARG A 167 11.45 9.24 -2.00
CA ARG A 167 12.56 9.71 -1.14
C ARG A 167 12.44 11.20 -0.85
N ARG A 168 12.18 12.02 -1.88
CA ARG A 168 12.02 13.47 -1.72
C ARG A 168 10.85 13.80 -0.79
N ALA A 169 9.71 13.14 -0.97
CA ALA A 169 8.54 13.32 -0.11
C ALA A 169 8.80 12.86 1.34
N ALA A 170 9.39 11.68 1.55
CA ALA A 170 9.70 11.15 2.87
C ALA A 170 10.72 12.05 3.63
N ALA A 171 11.70 12.61 2.92
CA ALA A 171 12.65 13.55 3.52
C ALA A 171 12.01 14.87 3.94
N ALA A 172 10.89 15.28 3.33
CA ALA A 172 10.16 16.48 3.73
C ALA A 172 9.44 16.26 5.08
N VAL A 173 8.76 15.13 5.27
CA VAL A 173 8.03 14.83 6.52
C VAL A 173 8.93 14.52 7.71
N GLY A 174 10.14 13.99 7.47
CA GLY A 174 11.15 13.74 8.50
C GLY A 174 11.76 15.03 9.09
N ARG A 175 11.70 16.14 8.35
CA ARG A 175 12.19 17.46 8.79
C ARG A 175 11.14 18.27 9.56
N SER A 176 9.86 17.89 9.48
CA SER A 176 8.74 18.58 10.12
C SER A 176 8.40 18.04 11.52
N GLY A 177 9.37 17.49 12.25
CA GLY A 177 9.23 17.18 13.68
C GLY A 177 9.55 18.42 14.53
N PRO A 178 8.83 18.67 15.64
CA PRO A 178 9.18 19.73 16.57
C PRO A 178 10.56 19.51 17.20
#